data_AF-A0A2H0L0J3-F1
#
_entry.id   AF-A0A2H0L0J3-F1
#
_cell.length_a   1.000
_cell.length_b   1.000
_cell.length_c   1.000
_cell.angle_alpha   90.00
_cell.angle_beta   90.00
_cell.angle_gamma   90.00
#
_symmetry.space_group_name_H-M   'P 1'
#
loop_
_entity.id
_entity.type
_entity.pdbx_description
1 polymer ?
#
loop_
_entity_poly.entity_id
_entity_poly.type
_entity_poly.pdbx_seq_one_letter_code
_entity_poly.pdbx_strand_id
1 'polypeptide(L)'
;MLKMGESIQVGDVHYTVQRELGSGRFGSVWLGLDMTAPANKVIREHQARYRAAALKVLKRDSDFDFSEAVNHGLRCRSELPPDLSISNSLAPKLISHGAVEIACTEFIEGPMVRTIIGQLRRAQDSELEDRRLE
;
A
#
# COMPACT_ATOMS: atom_id res chain seq x y z
N MET A 1 6.57 0.73 14.90
CA MET A 1 6.84 -0.20 13.77
C MET A 1 5.51 -0.73 13.29
N LEU A 2 5.30 -0.81 11.98
CA LEU A 2 4.07 -1.38 11.41
C LEU A 2 4.00 -2.88 11.65
N LYS A 3 2.78 -3.42 11.64
CA LYS A 3 2.51 -4.86 11.73
C LYS A 3 1.76 -5.35 10.50
N MET A 4 2.01 -6.60 10.12
CA MET A 4 1.20 -7.25 9.09
C MET A 4 -0.28 -7.30 9.50
N GLY A 5 -1.18 -7.04 8.55
CA GLY A 5 -2.62 -6.95 8.78
C GLY A 5 -3.10 -5.60 9.34
N GLU A 6 -2.18 -4.70 9.70
CA GLU A 6 -2.55 -3.37 10.21
C GLU A 6 -3.23 -2.54 9.12
N SER A 7 -4.30 -1.84 9.49
CA SER A 7 -5.05 -0.95 8.60
C SER A 7 -4.59 0.49 8.78
N ILE A 8 -4.27 1.15 7.68
CA ILE A 8 -3.70 2.50 7.65
C ILE A 8 -4.45 3.34 6.64
N GLN A 9 -4.91 4.51 7.06
CA GLN A 9 -5.61 5.45 6.18
C GLN A 9 -4.67 6.57 5.74
N VAL A 10 -4.38 6.65 4.44
CA VAL A 10 -3.56 7.71 3.84
C VAL A 10 -4.45 8.55 2.92
N GLY A 11 -4.95 9.68 3.43
CA GLY A 11 -6.00 10.45 2.74
C GLY A 11 -7.29 9.63 2.61
N ASP A 12 -7.76 9.43 1.38
CA ASP A 12 -8.99 8.67 1.09
C ASP A 12 -8.73 7.18 0.86
N VAL A 13 -7.48 6.73 0.97
CA VAL A 13 -7.08 5.36 0.67
C VAL A 13 -6.85 4.57 1.95
N HIS A 14 -7.50 3.41 2.06
CA HIS A 14 -7.33 2.46 3.16
C HIS A 14 -6.40 1.33 2.74
N TYR A 15 -5.21 1.29 3.34
CA TYR A 15 -4.22 0.27 3.10
C TYR A 15 -4.24 -0.80 4.20
N THR A 16 -4.26 -2.07 3.81
CA THR A 16 -3.90 -3.18 4.70
C THR A 16 -2.44 -3.54 4.48
N VAL A 17 -1.63 -3.42 5.53
CA VAL A 17 -0.21 -3.76 5.52
C VAL A 17 -0.03 -5.25 5.29
N GLN A 18 0.80 -5.64 4.31
CA GLN A 18 1.05 -7.03 3.97
C GLN A 18 2.41 -7.51 4.45
N ARG A 19 3.50 -6.89 4.01
CA ARG A 19 4.86 -7.31 4.38
C ARG A 19 5.86 -6.20 4.21
N GLU A 20 6.99 -6.30 4.88
CA GLU A 20 8.15 -5.45 4.61
C GLU A 20 8.77 -5.84 3.25
N LEU A 21 9.10 -4.84 2.44
CA LEU A 21 9.80 -4.98 1.16
C LEU A 21 11.31 -4.73 1.32
N GLY A 22 11.69 -3.89 2.30
CA GLY A 22 13.06 -3.63 2.67
C GLY A 22 13.18 -2.60 3.79
N SER A 23 14.36 -2.49 4.37
CA SER A 23 14.67 -1.49 5.39
C SER A 23 16.02 -0.83 5.14
N GLY A 24 16.13 0.39 5.67
CA GLY A 24 17.32 1.22 5.58
C GLY A 24 17.54 2.02 6.87
N ARG A 25 18.53 2.90 6.82
CA ARG A 25 18.97 3.70 7.98
C ARG A 25 17.83 4.46 8.66
N PHE A 26 16.93 5.03 7.86
CA PHE A 26 15.90 5.95 8.33
C PHE A 26 14.53 5.28 8.57
N GLY A 27 14.34 4.05 8.08
CA GLY A 27 13.02 3.44 8.09
C GLY A 27 12.93 2.14 7.30
N SER A 28 11.71 1.85 6.84
CA SER A 28 11.36 0.64 6.10
C SER A 28 10.33 0.92 5.04
N VAL A 29 10.29 0.10 3.99
CA VAL A 29 9.27 0.13 2.95
C VAL A 29 8.39 -1.10 3.13
N TRP A 30 7.08 -0.88 3.15
CA TRP A 30 6.08 -1.93 3.32
C TRP A 30 5.16 -2.01 2.12
N LEU A 31 4.73 -3.21 1.80
CA LEU A 31 3.63 -3.45 0.88
C LEU A 31 2.31 -3.13 1.57
N GLY A 32 1.60 -2.13 1.08
CA GLY A 32 0.20 -1.85 1.42
C GLY A 32 -0.72 -2.29 0.30
N LEU A 33 -1.85 -2.92 0.63
CA LEU A 33 -2.92 -3.18 -0.34
C LEU A 33 -4.06 -2.20 -0.13
N ASP A 34 -4.38 -1.45 -1.17
CA ASP A 34 -5.53 -0.58 -1.25
C ASP A 34 -6.81 -1.44 -1.22
N MET A 35 -7.56 -1.30 -0.14
CA MET A 35 -8.84 -1.93 0.10
C MET A 35 -10.02 -1.00 -0.19
N THR A 36 -9.75 0.22 -0.67
CA THR A 36 -10.78 1.21 -0.94
C THR A 36 -11.58 0.76 -2.16
N ALA A 37 -12.86 0.44 -1.94
CA ALA A 37 -13.76 0.22 -3.05
C ALA A 37 -13.87 1.51 -3.89
N PRO A 38 -13.86 1.44 -5.24
CA PRO A 38 -14.06 2.63 -6.04
C PRO A 38 -15.40 3.29 -5.67
N ALA A 39 -15.37 4.59 -5.36
CA ALA A 39 -16.54 5.36 -4.90
C ALA A 39 -17.71 5.43 -5.91
N ASN A 40 -17.48 5.00 -7.16
CA ASN A 40 -18.51 5.02 -8.21
C ASN A 40 -19.33 3.73 -8.20
N LYS A 41 -20.54 3.81 -7.62
CA LYS A 41 -21.62 2.80 -7.61
C LYS A 41 -22.14 2.34 -8.99
N VAL A 42 -21.48 2.68 -10.10
CA VAL A 42 -21.93 2.33 -11.46
C VAL A 42 -20.74 1.97 -12.35
N ILE A 43 -19.86 1.09 -11.87
CA ILE A 43 -19.12 0.22 -12.79
C ILE A 43 -19.75 -1.16 -12.63
N ARG A 44 -20.66 -1.46 -13.55
CA ARG A 44 -21.12 -2.84 -13.78
C ARG A 44 -19.88 -3.71 -13.97
N GLU A 45 -19.90 -4.86 -13.31
CA GLU A 45 -18.93 -5.97 -13.40
C GLU A 45 -17.67 -5.85 -12.52
N HIS A 46 -17.80 -6.36 -11.28
CA HIS A 46 -16.84 -7.25 -10.62
C HIS A 46 -15.34 -6.92 -10.70
N GLN A 47 -14.92 -5.71 -10.33
CA GLN A 47 -13.51 -5.47 -10.01
C GLN A 47 -13.37 -4.53 -8.82
N ALA A 48 -13.29 -5.09 -7.61
CA ALA A 48 -12.47 -4.45 -6.58
C ALA A 48 -11.09 -4.22 -7.19
N ARG A 49 -10.74 -2.95 -7.41
CA ARG A 49 -9.42 -2.56 -7.92
C ARG A 49 -8.45 -2.59 -6.76
N TYR A 50 -8.14 -3.79 -6.27
CA TYR A 50 -7.01 -3.98 -5.38
C TYR A 50 -5.77 -3.41 -6.06
N ARG A 51 -5.11 -2.47 -5.39
CA ARG A 51 -3.85 -1.87 -5.85
C ARG A 51 -2.81 -2.08 -4.77
N ALA A 52 -1.59 -2.42 -5.17
CA ALA A 52 -0.47 -2.48 -4.26
C ALA A 52 0.26 -1.14 -4.26
N ALA A 53 0.61 -0.66 -3.07
CA ALA A 53 1.43 0.52 -2.87
C ALA A 53 2.66 0.20 -2.02
N ALA A 54 3.73 0.94 -2.27
CA ALA A 54 4.88 0.99 -1.39
C ALA A 54 4.66 2.09 -0.35
N LEU A 55 4.55 1.68 0.91
CA LEU A 55 4.41 2.53 2.09
C LEU A 55 5.79 2.75 2.70
N LYS A 56 6.34 3.95 2.57
CA LYS A 56 7.57 4.32 3.26
C LYS A 56 7.25 4.70 4.69
N VAL A 57 7.88 4.03 5.64
CA VAL A 57 7.68 4.16 7.07
C VAL A 57 8.96 4.63 7.71
N LEU A 58 8.94 5.80 8.32
CA LEU A 58 10.07 6.33 9.08
C LEU A 58 9.91 6.15 10.59
N LYS A 59 11.07 6.09 11.25
CA LYS A 59 11.15 6.20 12.71
C LYS A 59 11.06 7.68 13.07
N ARG A 60 10.18 8.05 14.00
CA ARG A 60 10.03 9.46 14.47
C ARG A 60 11.31 10.04 15.05
N ASP A 61 12.16 9.21 15.65
CA ASP A 61 13.42 9.65 16.25
C ASP A 61 14.58 9.66 15.22
N SER A 62 14.28 9.61 13.93
CA SER A 62 15.31 9.79 12.90
C SER A 62 15.56 11.28 12.69
N ASP A 63 16.83 11.68 12.56
CA ASP A 63 17.24 13.04 12.17
C ASP A 63 16.88 13.37 10.70
N PHE A 64 15.93 12.63 10.10
CA PHE A 64 15.55 12.73 8.70
C PHE A 64 14.36 13.68 8.56
N ASP A 65 14.58 14.82 7.89
CA ASP A 65 13.49 15.73 7.54
C ASP A 65 12.63 15.12 6.42
N PHE A 66 11.52 14.51 6.82
CA PHE A 66 10.62 13.88 5.89
C PHE A 66 9.83 14.87 5.05
N SER A 67 9.52 16.06 5.60
CA SER A 67 8.77 17.08 4.87
C SER A 67 9.60 17.59 3.70
N GLU A 68 10.90 17.81 3.93
CA GLU A 68 11.86 18.14 2.87
C GLU A 68 11.97 17.00 1.85
N ALA A 69 12.19 15.75 2.29
CA ALA A 69 12.32 14.63 1.37
C ALA A 69 11.08 14.38 0.50
N VAL A 70 9.89 14.58 1.07
CA VAL A 70 8.59 14.52 0.38
C VAL A 70 8.50 15.63 -0.67
N ASN A 71 8.86 16.87 -0.32
CA ASN A 71 8.87 18.02 -1.23
C ASN A 71 9.88 17.86 -2.38
N HIS A 72 11.00 17.15 -2.12
CA HIS A 72 12.02 16.85 -3.13
C HIS A 72 11.79 15.52 -3.86
N GLY A 73 10.63 14.88 -3.67
CA GLY A 73 10.19 13.76 -4.51
C GLY A 73 10.75 12.40 -4.10
N LEU A 74 10.69 12.07 -2.81
CA LEU A 74 10.97 10.72 -2.27
C LEU A 74 10.49 9.59 -3.20
N ARG A 75 11.38 8.65 -3.55
CA ARG A 75 11.12 7.49 -4.43
C ARG A 75 11.49 6.16 -3.78
N CYS A 76 10.72 5.10 -4.00
CA CYS A 76 11.02 3.73 -3.52
C CYS A 76 11.98 2.93 -4.43
N ARG A 77 12.37 3.45 -5.61
CA ARG A 77 13.03 2.63 -6.67
C ARG A 77 14.19 1.76 -6.21
N SER A 78 15.08 2.26 -5.35
CA SER A 78 16.27 1.54 -4.90
C SER A 78 15.99 0.50 -3.81
N GLU A 79 14.79 0.51 -3.23
CA GLU A 79 14.40 -0.29 -2.06
C GLU A 79 13.40 -1.40 -2.45
N LEU A 80 12.94 -1.43 -3.70
CA LEU A 80 12.04 -2.46 -4.19
C LEU A 80 12.81 -3.72 -4.60
N PRO A 81 12.27 -4.91 -4.28
CA PRO A 81 12.70 -6.15 -4.90
C PRO A 81 12.72 -6.07 -6.43
N PRO A 82 13.64 -6.77 -7.12
CA PRO A 82 13.84 -6.64 -8.57
C PRO A 82 12.65 -7.13 -9.40
N ASP A 83 11.75 -7.93 -8.82
CA ASP A 83 10.51 -8.40 -9.45
C ASP A 83 9.34 -7.41 -9.30
N LEU A 84 9.55 -6.30 -8.59
CA LEU A 84 8.60 -5.21 -8.43
C LEU A 84 9.02 -3.98 -9.21
N SER A 85 8.05 -3.33 -9.84
CA SER A 85 8.23 -2.06 -10.53
C SER A 85 7.17 -1.07 -10.08
N ILE A 86 7.50 0.22 -10.19
CA ILE A 86 6.54 1.30 -9.96
C ILE A 86 5.64 1.38 -11.20
N SER A 87 4.34 1.25 -11.00
CA SER A 87 3.36 1.44 -12.06
C SER A 87 2.84 2.87 -12.14
N ASN A 88 2.77 3.56 -11.00
CA ASN A 88 2.40 4.97 -10.95
C ASN A 88 2.99 5.64 -9.70
N SER A 89 3.33 6.91 -9.82
CA SER A 89 3.76 7.73 -8.68
C SER A 89 2.60 8.59 -8.20
N LEU A 90 2.38 8.63 -6.89
CA LEU A 90 1.39 9.49 -6.27
C LEU A 90 2.08 10.73 -5.70
N ALA A 91 1.29 11.80 -5.55
CA ALA A 91 1.74 12.89 -4.70
C ALA A 91 1.95 12.33 -3.29
N PRO A 92 3.16 12.44 -2.73
CA PRO A 92 3.46 11.91 -1.41
C PRO A 92 2.52 12.53 -0.37
N LYS A 93 1.82 11.68 0.38
CA LYS A 93 0.98 12.10 1.51
C LYS A 93 1.61 11.60 2.80
N LEU A 94 2.11 12.52 3.62
CA LEU A 94 2.64 12.22 4.93
C LEU A 94 1.49 12.11 5.94
N ILE A 95 1.48 11.01 6.70
CA ILE A 95 0.59 10.83 7.85
C ILE A 95 1.39 10.40 9.07
N SER A 96 0.87 10.74 10.25
CA SER A 96 1.31 10.16 11.51
C SER A 96 0.44 8.95 11.86
N HIS A 97 1.06 7.81 12.14
CA HIS A 97 0.38 6.59 12.55
C HIS A 97 1.08 5.98 13.77
N GLY A 98 0.49 6.14 14.96
CA GLY A 98 1.12 5.75 16.21
C GLY A 98 2.44 6.51 16.45
N ALA A 99 3.56 5.77 16.45
CA ALA A 99 4.91 6.30 16.65
C ALA A 99 5.75 6.36 15.35
N VAL A 100 5.13 6.17 14.19
CA VAL A 100 5.80 6.23 12.89
C VAL A 100 5.17 7.29 12.00
N GLU A 101 5.96 7.75 11.04
CA GLU A 101 5.51 8.59 9.94
C GLU A 101 5.49 7.78 8.65
N ILE A 102 4.44 7.96 7.85
CA ILE A 102 4.22 7.15 6.65
C ILE A 102 3.99 8.06 5.45
N ALA A 103 4.73 7.84 4.36
CA ALA A 103 4.35 8.31 3.04
C ALA A 103 3.99 7.13 2.14
N CYS A 104 2.83 7.23 1.51
CA CYS A 104 2.57 6.47 0.29
C CYS A 104 3.12 7.28 -0.89
N THR A 105 4.13 6.75 -1.58
CA THR A 105 4.78 7.47 -2.68
C THR A 105 4.45 6.87 -4.04
N GLU A 106 4.24 5.55 -4.12
CA GLU A 106 4.11 4.86 -5.40
C GLU A 106 3.16 3.65 -5.33
N PHE A 107 2.38 3.46 -6.39
CA PHE A 107 1.79 2.17 -6.71
C PHE A 107 2.83 1.27 -7.36
N ILE A 108 2.78 0.00 -7.00
CA ILE A 108 3.72 -1.01 -7.47
C ILE A 108 2.99 -2.18 -8.14
N GLU A 109 3.67 -2.80 -9.10
CA GLU A 109 3.22 -3.96 -9.84
C GLU A 109 4.33 -5.00 -9.92
N GLY A 110 3.94 -6.24 -10.17
CA GLY A 110 4.88 -7.35 -10.33
C GLY A 110 4.18 -8.70 -10.19
N PRO A 111 4.87 -9.81 -10.45
CA PRO A 111 4.31 -11.15 -10.36
C PRO A 111 3.73 -11.45 -8.97
N MET A 112 4.46 -11.09 -7.91
CA MET A 112 3.99 -11.25 -6.53
C MET A 112 2.68 -10.49 -6.26
N VAL A 113 2.62 -9.21 -6.66
CA VAL A 113 1.42 -8.36 -6.50
C VAL A 113 0.22 -8.97 -7.21
N ARG A 114 0.41 -9.46 -8.45
CA ARG A 114 -0.65 -10.12 -9.22
C ARG A 114 -1.16 -11.38 -8.53
N THR A 115 -0.28 -12.20 -7.96
CA THR A 115 -0.66 -13.40 -7.22
C THR A 115 -1.51 -13.06 -6.00
N ILE A 116 -1.08 -12.08 -5.20
CA ILE A 116 -1.81 -11.65 -3.99
C ILE A 116 -3.19 -11.12 -4.35
N ILE A 117 -3.28 -10.22 -5.33
CA ILE A 117 -4.55 -9.67 -5.81
C ILE A 117 -5.47 -10.78 -6.35
N GLY A 118 -4.91 -11.74 -7.09
CA GLY A 118 -5.67 -12.88 -7.61
C GLY A 118 -6.22 -13.78 -6.50
N GLN A 119 -5.47 -13.99 -5.41
CA GLN A 119 -5.94 -14.73 -4.24
C GLN A 119 -7.08 -13.98 -3.53
N LEU A 120 -6.94 -12.67 -3.34
CA LEU A 120 -7.97 -11.85 -2.69
C LEU A 120 -9.28 -11.82 -3.48
N ARG A 121 -9.21 -11.69 -4.80
CA ARG A 121 -10.39 -11.76 -5.67
C ARG A 121 -11.13 -13.09 -5.52
N ARG A 122 -10.40 -14.20 -5.56
CA ARG A 122 -11.00 -15.54 -5.37
C ARG A 122 -11.66 -15.70 -4.01
N ALA A 123 -11.03 -15.19 -2.94
CA ALA A 123 -11.62 -15.23 -1.60
C ALA A 123 -12.90 -14.40 -1.54
N GLN A 124 -12.91 -13.21 -2.17
CA GLN A 124 -14.10 -12.36 -2.25
C GLN A 124 -15.23 -13.00 -3.04
N ASP A 125 -14.91 -13.63 -4.18
CA ASP A 125 -15.90 -14.32 -5.01
C ASP A 125 -16.52 -15.51 -4.27
N SER A 126 -15.71 -16.28 -3.52
CA SER A 126 -16.20 -17.38 -2.67
C SER A 126 -17.13 -16.88 -1.56
N GLU A 127 -16.77 -15.80 -0.85
CA GLU A 127 -17.61 -15.23 0.20
C GLU A 127 -18.95 -14.70 -0.36
N LEU A 128 -18.93 -14.14 -1.58
CA LEU A 128 -20.12 -13.71 -2.28
C LEU A 128 -21.02 -14.89 -2.68
N GLU A 129 -20.45 -16.02 -3.10
CA GLU A 129 -21.19 -17.23 -3.42
C GLU A 129 -21.84 -17.83 -2.17
N ASP A 130 -21.10 -17.96 -1.07
CA ASP A 130 -21.62 -18.47 0.21
C ASP A 130 -22.81 -17.64 0.70
N ARG A 131 -22.71 -16.31 0.66
CA ARG A 131 -23.80 -15.39 1.04
C ARG A 131 -25.01 -15.39 0.11
N ARG A 132 -24.90 -15.96 -1.10
CA ARG A 132 -26.05 -16.15 -2.02
C ARG A 132 -26.77 -17.47 -1.77
N LEU A 133 -26.15 -18.39 -1.04
CA LEU A 133 -26.69 -19.71 -0.69
C LEU A 133 -27.33 -19.74 0.71
N GLU A 134 -27.09 -18.71 1.53
CA GLU A 134 -27.80 -18.40 2.78
C GLU A 134 -29.15 -17.70 2.54
#